data_AF-A0A939HC39-F1
#
_entry.id   AF-A0A939HC39-F1
#
_cell.length_a   1.000
_cell.length_b   1.000
_cell.length_c   1.000
_cell.angle_alpha   90.00
_cell.angle_beta   90.00
_cell.angle_gamma   90.00
#
_symmetry.space_group_name_H-M   'P 1'
#
loop_
_entity.id
_entity.type
_entity.pdbx_description
1 polymer ?
#
loop_
_entity_poly.entity_id
_entity_poly.type
_entity_poly.pdbx_seq_one_letter_code
_entity_poly.pdbx_strand_id
1 'polypeptide(L)' 'MKIFYSCLEDYDMAIDDFILEYETFPLIEKDEKHICDYCKESSAYRLRKMEDVADHSDDMV' A
#
# COMPACT_ATOMS: atom_id res chain seq x y z
N MET A 1 9.65 -4.75 -5.17
CA MET A 1 8.27 -4.42 -4.77
C MET A 1 8.29 -3.09 -4.03
N LYS A 2 7.45 -2.12 -4.42
CA LYS A 2 7.29 -0.86 -3.69
C LYS A 2 5.88 -0.84 -3.11
N ILE A 3 5.81 -0.87 -1.79
CA ILE A 3 4.56 -0.80 -1.02
C ILE A 3 4.56 0.59 -0.39
N PHE A 4 3.45 1.31 -0.51
CA PHE A 4 3.29 2.60 0.16
C PHE A 4 2.44 2.40 1.40
N TYR A 5 2.88 2.97 2.51
CA TYR A 5 2.14 2.93 3.76
C TYR A 5 1.56 4.31 4.03
N SER A 6 0.25 4.37 4.29
CA SER A 6 -0.43 5.61 4.62
C SER A 6 -1.28 5.47 5.87
N CYS A 7 -1.36 6.56 6.64
CA CYS A 7 -2.37 6.70 7.67
C CYS A 7 -3.71 7.10 7.04
N LEU A 8 -4.76 7.23 7.86
CA LEU A 8 -6.08 7.69 7.41
C LEU A 8 -6.06 9.12 6.85
N GLU A 9 -5.18 9.98 7.34
CA GLU A 9 -5.13 11.40 6.94
C GLU A 9 -4.38 11.61 5.61
N ASP A 10 -3.27 10.90 5.43
CA ASP A 10 -2.43 10.98 4.21
C ASP A 10 -2.85 9.97 3.14
N TYR A 11 -3.98 9.29 3.33
CA TYR A 11 -4.47 8.23 2.44
C TYR A 11 -4.71 8.71 1.01
N ASP A 12 -5.37 9.87 0.86
CA ASP A 12 -5.70 10.44 -0.44
C ASP A 12 -4.43 10.85 -1.20
N MET A 13 -3.46 11.45 -0.50
CA MET A 13 -2.14 11.78 -1.07
C MET A 13 -1.39 10.53 -1.53
N ALA A 14 -1.43 9.46 -0.75
CA ALA A 14 -0.79 8.20 -1.12
C ALA A 14 -1.40 7.57 -2.38
N ILE A 15 -2.71 7.70 -2.57
CA ILE A 15 -3.37 7.25 -3.80
C ILE A 15 -2.96 8.13 -4.98
N ASP A 16 -3.01 9.45 -4.83
CA ASP A 16 -2.67 10.38 -5.91
C ASP A 16 -1.23 10.15 -6.40
N ASP A 17 -0.27 10.02 -5.48
CA ASP A 17 1.12 9.69 -5.81
C ASP A 17 1.24 8.35 -6.52
N PHE A 18 0.48 7.34 -6.08
CA PHE A 18 0.48 6.03 -6.72
C PHE A 18 -0.09 6.09 -8.14
N ILE A 19 -1.19 6.81 -8.36
CA ILE A 19 -1.79 7.00 -9.69
C ILE A 19 -0.84 7.79 -10.59
N LEU A 20 -0.15 8.80 -10.08
CA LEU A 20 0.86 9.55 -10.83
C LEU A 20 2.07 8.69 -11.22
N GLU A 21 2.52 7.79 -10.33
CA GLU A 21 3.69 6.92 -10.59
C GLU A 21 3.36 5.71 -11.47
N TYR A 22 2.17 5.11 -11.30
CA TYR A 22 1.82 3.82 -11.91
C TYR A 22 0.65 3.89 -12.92
N GLU A 23 0.05 5.08 -13.10
CA GLU A 23 -1.11 5.31 -13.99
C GLU A 23 -2.28 4.33 -13.72
N THR A 24 -2.39 3.82 -12.50
CA THR A 24 -3.38 2.80 -12.12
C THR A 24 -3.77 2.92 -10.65
N PHE A 25 -4.93 2.36 -10.30
CA PHE A 25 -5.39 2.33 -8.91
C PHE A 25 -4.65 1.25 -8.12
N PRO A 26 -4.13 1.58 -6.92
CA PRO A 26 -3.56 0.61 -6.01
C PRO A 26 -4.63 -0.32 -5.43
N LEU A 27 -4.20 -1.52 -5.05
CA LEU A 27 -4.88 -2.33 -4.06
C LEU A 27 -4.56 -1.80 -2.67
N ILE A 28 -5.61 -1.66 -1.88
CA ILE A 28 -5.57 -1.01 -0.58
C ILE A 28 -5.98 -2.04 0.44
N GLU A 29 -5.06 -2.34 1.34
CA GLU A 29 -5.28 -3.30 2.43
C GLU A 29 -5.02 -2.61 3.75
N LYS A 30 -5.76 -2.98 4.79
CA LYS A 30 -5.49 -2.48 6.14
C LYS A 30 -4.16 -3.02 6.64
N ASP A 31 -3.30 -2.13 7.11
CA ASP A 31 -2.02 -2.45 7.71
C ASP A 31 -1.69 -1.45 8.82
N GLU A 32 -1.78 -1.91 10.07
CA GLU A 32 -1.48 -1.15 11.28
C GLU A 32 -0.13 -1.56 11.90
N LYS A 33 0.68 -2.32 11.18
CA LYS A 33 1.98 -2.82 11.66
C LYS A 33 3.15 -1.95 11.23
N HIS A 34 2.93 -1.08 10.24
CA HIS A 34 3.94 -0.24 9.63
C HIS A 34 3.71 1.23 9.99
N ILE A 35 4.54 2.08 9.40
CA ILE A 35 4.57 3.51 9.67
C ILE A 35 4.22 4.22 8.35
N CYS A 36 3.37 5.23 8.43
CA CYS A 36 3.02 6.10 7.31
C CYS A 36 4.28 6.72 6.69
N ASP A 37 4.40 6.65 5.37
CA ASP A 37 5.54 7.20 4.65
C ASP A 37 5.57 8.74 4.69
N TYR A 38 4.41 9.37 4.91
CA TYR A 38 4.20 10.82 4.91
C TYR A 38 4.40 11.44 6.30
N CYS A 39 3.50 11.17 7.25
CA CYS A 39 3.54 11.76 8.58
C CYS A 39 4.42 11.02 9.61
N LYS A 40 4.94 9.83 9.29
CA LYS A 40 5.70 8.96 10.21
C LYS A 40 4.93 8.47 11.45
N GLU A 41 3.60 8.60 11.45
CA GLU A 41 2.70 7.97 12.43
C GLU A 41 2.38 6.52 12.04
N SER A 42 1.61 5.80 12.85
CA SER A 42 1.13 4.45 12.49
C SER A 42 0.39 4.45 11.15
N SER A 43 0.76 3.53 10.25
CA SER A 43 -0.02 3.30 9.04
C SER A 43 -1.40 2.74 9.40
N ALA A 44 -2.38 3.02 8.56
CA ALA A 44 -3.69 2.37 8.59
C ALA A 44 -3.88 1.49 7.35
N TYR A 45 -3.23 1.85 6.25
CA TYR A 45 -3.35 1.18 4.96
C TYR A 45 -1.98 0.96 4.32
N ARG A 46 -1.90 -0.11 3.52
CA ARG A 46 -0.82 -0.34 2.57
C ARG A 46 -1.37 -0.38 1.15
N LEU A 47 -0.66 0.26 0.23
CA LEU A 47 -1.01 0.39 -1.17
C LEU A 47 0.01 -0.41 -2.01
N ARG A 48 -0.48 -1.30 -2.86
CA ARG A 48 0.33 -2.16 -3.75
C ARG A 48 -0.34 -2.36 -5.11
N LYS A 49 0.36 -2.84 -6.14
CA LYS A 49 -0.28 -3.10 -7.45
C LYS A 49 -1.05 -4.41 -7.43
N MET A 50 -2.10 -4.51 -8.25
CA MET A 50 -2.95 -5.70 -8.35
C MET A 50 -2.22 -6.94 -8.88
N GLU A 51 -1.21 -6.73 -9.72
CA GLU A 51 -0.35 -7.79 -10.25
C GLU A 51 0.52 -8.45 -9.17
N ASP A 52 0.66 -7.82 -7.99
CA ASP A 52 1.49 -8.29 -6.88
C ASP A 52 0.74 -9.27 -5.94
N VAL A 53 -0.51 -9.64 -6.22
CA VAL A 53 -1.30 -10.59 -5.39
C VAL A 53 -1.05 -12.06 -5.78
N ALA A 54 -0.31 -12.32 -6.87
CA ALA A 54 -0.17 -13.66 -7.43
C ALA A 54 0.87 -14.57 -6.74
N ASP A 55 1.64 -14.10 -5.75
CA ASP A 55 2.86 -14.82 -5.31
C ASP A 55 2.92 -15.16 -3.80
N HIS A 56 1.80 -15.52 -3.20
CA HIS A 56 1.77 -16.36 -2.00
C HIS A 56 0.72 -17.47 -2.16
N SER A 57 0.97 -18.36 -3.12
CA SER A 57 0.68 -19.77 -2.86
C SER A 57 1.87 -20.29 -2.07
N ASP A 58 1.77 -20.18 -0.73
CA ASP A 58 2.67 -20.91 0.15
C ASP A 58 2.58 -22.38 -0.21
N ASP A 59 3.70 -22.86 -0.73
CA ASP A 59 4.15 -24.24 -0.76
C ASP A 59 3.91 -24.86 0.63
N MET A 60 2.82 -25.60 0.81
CA MET A 60 2.66 -26.51 1.94
C MET A 60 2.03 -27.83 1.49
N VAL A 61 2.94 -28.71 1.03
CA VAL A 61 3.01 -30.19 1.12
C VAL A 61 1.96 -31.01 0.36
#